data_AF-A0A947ZEQ9-F1
#
_entry.id   AF-A0A947ZEQ9-F1
#
_cell.length_a   1.000
_cell.length_b   1.000
_cell.length_c   1.000
_cell.angle_alpha   90.00
_cell.angle_beta   90.00
_cell.angle_gamma   90.00
#
_symmetry.space_group_name_H-M   'P 1'
#
loop_
_entity.id
_entity.type
_entity.pdbx_description
1 polymer ?
#
loop_
_entity_poly.entity_id
_entity_poly.type
_entity_poly.pdbx_seq_one_letter_code
_entity_poly.pdbx_strand_id
1 'polypeptide(L)'
;MAGRFPHKGLRSCAGCRTRKTKDKLLFLLKSEQRLAVYVSRPVGAFGRGTYCCLDAGCLERVLKKLCNADSVEEIITSSMEFMTQRVHFIGLTKGPGYEPIVDKLGRATRMMEVVLMAHRKRRSR
;
A
#
# COMPACT_ATOMS: atom_id res chain seq x y z
N MET A 1 3.19 -22.38 -31.49
CA MET A 1 3.46 -20.96 -31.20
C MET A 1 3.27 -20.73 -29.71
N ALA A 2 4.34 -20.58 -28.93
CA ALA A 2 4.25 -20.32 -27.50
C ALA A 2 3.81 -18.86 -27.30
N GLY A 3 2.59 -18.65 -26.78
CA GLY A 3 2.08 -17.33 -26.46
C GLY A 3 3.00 -16.62 -25.46
N ARG A 4 3.52 -15.45 -25.84
CA ARG A 4 4.25 -14.56 -24.92
C ARG A 4 3.25 -14.04 -23.88
N PHE A 5 3.10 -14.76 -22.76
CA PHE A 5 2.48 -14.17 -21.58
C PHE A 5 3.35 -12.99 -21.14
N PRO A 6 2.81 -11.77 -20.99
CA PRO A 6 3.60 -10.65 -20.53
C PRO A 6 4.16 -11.00 -19.15
N HIS A 7 5.48 -11.12 -19.03
CA HIS A 7 6.13 -11.37 -17.75
C HIS A 7 5.65 -10.31 -16.76
N LYS A 8 4.86 -10.69 -15.75
CA LYS A 8 4.48 -9.79 -14.65
C LYS A 8 5.78 -9.37 -13.97
N GLY A 9 6.27 -8.17 -14.29
CA GLY A 9 7.58 -7.70 -13.85
C GLY A 9 7.72 -7.81 -12.34
N LEU A 10 8.79 -8.47 -11.89
CA LEU A 10 9.15 -8.55 -10.49
C LEU A 10 9.58 -7.17 -9.99
N ARG A 11 9.17 -6.83 -8.77
CA ARG A 11 9.57 -5.60 -8.07
C ARG A 11 10.17 -5.97 -6.72
N SER A 12 11.15 -5.18 -6.28
CA SER A 12 11.78 -5.36 -4.98
C SER A 12 10.99 -4.61 -3.92
N CYS A 13 10.72 -5.25 -2.79
CA CYS A 13 10.14 -4.57 -1.63
C CYS A 13 11.18 -3.65 -0.98
N ALA A 14 10.85 -2.38 -0.73
CA ALA A 14 11.76 -1.46 -0.03
C ALA A 14 11.96 -1.77 1.47
N GLY A 15 11.10 -2.61 2.04
CA GLY A 15 11.18 -3.08 3.42
C GLY A 15 12.13 -4.28 3.57
N CYS A 16 11.85 -5.39 2.90
CA CYS A 16 12.63 -6.64 3.03
C CYS A 16 13.60 -6.93 1.87
N ARG A 17 13.62 -6.11 0.80
CA ARG A 17 14.44 -6.26 -0.41
C ARG A 17 14.17 -7.52 -1.26
N THR A 18 13.27 -8.40 -0.84
CA THR A 18 12.84 -9.56 -1.64
C THR A 18 12.08 -9.13 -2.89
N ARG A 19 12.29 -9.84 -4.01
CA ARG A 19 11.57 -9.65 -5.28
C ARG A 19 10.23 -10.37 -5.24
N LYS A 20 9.15 -9.69 -5.60
CA LYS A 20 7.79 -10.25 -5.69
C LYS A 20 7.07 -9.71 -6.92
N THR A 21 6.01 -10.40 -7.33
CA THR A 21 5.12 -9.92 -8.38
C THR A 21 4.30 -8.71 -7.89
N LYS A 22 3.90 -7.83 -8.82
CA LYS A 22 3.17 -6.58 -8.51
C LYS A 22 1.88 -6.79 -7.72
N ASP A 23 1.19 -7.92 -7.91
CA ASP A 23 -0.04 -8.25 -7.19
C ASP A 23 0.20 -8.48 -5.68
N LYS A 24 1.39 -8.94 -5.29
CA LYS A 24 1.77 -9.18 -3.89
C LYS A 24 2.31 -7.94 -3.17
N LEU A 25 2.34 -6.80 -3.85
CA LEU A 25 2.96 -5.56 -3.35
C LEU A 25 1.97 -4.40 -3.34
N LEU A 26 2.09 -3.54 -2.34
CA LEU A 26 1.54 -2.18 -2.29
C LEU A 26 2.51 -1.23 -2.98
N PHE A 27 1.97 -0.09 -3.41
CA PHE A 27 2.71 1.00 -4.00
C PHE A 27 2.59 2.23 -3.11
N LEU A 28 3.72 2.71 -2.59
CA LEU A 28 3.76 3.96 -1.84
C LEU A 28 4.23 5.05 -2.80
N LEU A 29 3.53 6.17 -2.80
CA LEU A 29 3.89 7.33 -3.60
C LEU A 29 4.21 8.50 -2.67
N LYS A 30 5.43 9.01 -2.79
CA LYS A 30 5.83 10.26 -2.17
C LYS A 30 5.81 11.37 -3.23
N SER A 31 4.95 12.36 -3.06
CA SER A 31 5.04 13.66 -3.76
C SER A 31 5.70 14.70 -2.84
N GLU A 32 5.89 15.92 -3.34
CA GLU A 32 6.49 17.02 -2.58
C GLU A 32 5.74 17.37 -1.30
N GLN A 33 4.43 17.09 -1.25
CA GLN A 33 3.57 17.50 -0.14
C GLN A 33 3.00 16.31 0.65
N ARG A 34 2.98 15.10 0.08
CA ARG A 34 2.26 13.97 0.69
C ARG A 34 2.94 12.62 0.42
N LEU A 35 2.93 11.75 1.43
CA LEU A 35 3.17 10.32 1.27
C LEU A 35 1.84 9.60 1.40
N ALA A 36 1.48 8.78 0.41
CA ALA A 36 0.25 8.00 0.44
C ALA A 36 0.52 6.54 0.05
N VAL A 37 -0.24 5.62 0.65
CA VAL A 37 -0.14 4.19 0.36
C VAL A 37 -1.28 3.76 -0.55
N TYR A 38 -0.94 3.13 -1.66
CA TYR A 38 -1.88 2.63 -2.66
C TYR A 38 -1.76 1.12 -2.85
N VAL A 39 -2.87 0.48 -3.20
CA VAL A 39 -2.91 -0.95 -3.52
C VAL A 39 -2.30 -1.25 -4.90
N SER A 40 -2.29 -0.25 -5.77
CA SER A 40 -1.65 -0.23 -7.08
C SER A 40 -1.24 1.20 -7.45
N ARG A 41 -0.24 1.35 -8.32
CA ARG A 41 0.17 2.68 -8.81
C ARG A 41 -1.02 3.37 -9.50
N PRO A 42 -1.41 4.59 -9.09
CA PRO A 42 -2.44 5.35 -9.78
C PRO A 42 -1.95 5.77 -11.17
N VAL A 43 -2.87 5.82 -12.14
CA VAL A 43 -2.61 6.35 -13.49
C VAL A 43 -2.41 7.87 -13.37
N GLY A 44 -1.43 8.42 -14.10
CA GLY A 44 -1.13 9.86 -14.07
C GLY A 44 -0.48 10.34 -12.77
N ALA A 45 -0.07 9.44 -11.88
CA ALA A 45 0.55 9.84 -10.62
C ALA A 45 2.01 10.27 -10.81
N PHE A 46 2.29 11.51 -10.41
CA PHE A 46 3.62 12.13 -10.39
C PHE A 46 4.27 11.98 -9.00
N GLY A 47 5.59 11.74 -8.96
CA GLY A 47 6.35 11.58 -7.71
C GLY A 47 7.21 10.33 -7.66
N ARG A 48 7.89 10.12 -6.52
CA ARG A 48 8.77 8.97 -6.28
C ARG A 48 7.97 7.82 -5.70
N GLY A 49 7.86 6.74 -6.47
CA GLY A 49 7.13 5.54 -6.09
C GLY A 49 8.05 4.43 -5.57
N THR A 50 7.60 3.70 -4.55
CA THR A 50 8.26 2.48 -4.09
C THR A 50 7.27 1.35 -3.82
N TYR A 51 7.75 0.11 -3.83
CA TYR A 51 6.91 -1.05 -3.57
C TYR A 51 7.14 -1.61 -2.16
N CYS A 52 6.06 -2.00 -1.49
CA CYS A 52 6.11 -2.62 -0.17
C CYS A 52 5.30 -3.91 -0.14
N CYS A 53 5.69 -4.87 0.69
CA CYS A 53 4.85 -6.04 0.94
C CYS A 53 3.55 -5.63 1.66
N LEU A 54 2.51 -6.46 1.51
CA LEU A 54 1.39 -6.52 2.46
C LEU A 54 1.88 -7.18 3.76
N ASP A 55 2.78 -6.49 4.47
CA ASP A 55 3.37 -6.91 5.74
C ASP A 55 3.62 -5.67 6.60
N ALA A 56 3.13 -5.70 7.85
CA ALA A 56 3.21 -4.56 8.76
C ALA A 56 4.67 -4.18 9.05
N GLY A 57 5.55 -5.16 9.23
CA GLY A 57 6.97 -4.91 9.46
C GLY A 57 7.66 -4.25 8.27
N CYS A 58 7.33 -4.66 7.04
CA CYS A 58 7.81 -3.99 5.84
C CYS A 58 7.27 -2.57 5.72
N LEU A 59 5.98 -2.36 5.99
CA LEU A 59 5.39 -1.02 5.91
C LEU A 59 6.06 -0.08 6.91
N GLU A 60 6.22 -0.50 8.17
CA GLU A 60 6.94 0.28 9.19
C GLU A 60 8.35 0.65 8.75
N ARG A 61 9.13 -0.33 8.26
CA ARG A 61 10.50 -0.10 7.78
C ARG A 61 10.55 0.88 6.62
N VAL A 62 9.56 0.87 5.74
CA VAL A 62 9.48 1.79 4.60
C VAL A 62 9.07 3.19 5.06
N LEU A 63 8.05 3.32 5.91
CA LEU A 63 7.59 4.61 6.42
C LEU A 63 8.70 5.35 7.17
N LYS A 64 9.45 4.65 8.04
CA LYS A 64 10.63 5.22 8.73
C LYS A 64 11.69 5.81 7.81
N LYS A 65 11.78 5.33 6.55
CA LYS A 65 12.73 5.85 5.56
C LYS A 65 12.16 7.01 4.74
N LEU A 66 10.83 7.13 4.67
CA LEU A 66 10.15 8.04 3.75
C LEU A 66 9.55 9.26 4.43
N CYS A 67 9.20 9.18 5.72
CA CYS A 67 8.62 10.27 6.47
C CYS A 67 9.16 10.33 7.91
N ASN A 68 8.94 11.48 8.56
CA ASN A 68 9.20 11.65 9.97
C ASN A 68 8.18 10.87 10.80
N ALA A 69 8.56 10.50 12.03
CA ALA A 69 7.69 9.73 12.92
C ALA A 69 6.35 10.42 13.17
N ASP A 70 6.34 11.76 13.24
CA ASP A 70 5.13 12.54 13.50
C ASP A 70 4.08 12.45 12.39
N SER A 71 4.50 12.22 11.15
CA SER A 71 3.60 12.14 10.00
C SER A 71 3.02 10.74 9.80
N VAL A 72 3.52 9.72 10.51
CA VAL A 72 3.14 8.31 10.26
C VAL A 72 1.65 8.08 10.50
N GLU A 73 1.12 8.61 11.60
CA GLU A 73 -0.29 8.45 11.98
C GLU A 73 -1.23 9.11 10.96
N GLU A 74 -0.95 10.35 10.57
CA GLU A 74 -1.70 11.07 9.54
C GLU A 74 -1.69 10.29 8.21
N ILE A 75 -0.51 9.88 7.75
CA ILE A 75 -0.33 9.15 6.48
C ILE A 75 -1.15 7.86 6.48
N ILE A 76 -1.10 7.08 7.55
CA ILE A 76 -1.82 5.81 7.65
C ILE A 76 -3.32 6.04 7.69
N THR A 77 -3.77 6.99 8.52
CA THR A 77 -5.20 7.29 8.70
C THR A 77 -5.83 7.75 7.38
N SER A 78 -5.24 8.75 6.71
CA SER A 78 -5.73 9.23 5.42
C SER A 78 -5.66 8.17 4.32
N SER A 79 -4.64 7.30 4.34
CA SER A 79 -4.54 6.18 3.39
C SER A 79 -5.65 5.15 3.61
N MET A 80 -6.00 4.84 4.86
CA MET A 80 -7.07 3.92 5.20
C MET A 80 -8.45 4.46 4.80
N GLU A 81 -8.74 5.72 5.11
CA GLU A 81 -9.99 6.38 4.70
C GLU A 81 -10.19 6.30 3.19
N PHE A 82 -9.15 6.62 2.42
CA PHE A 82 -9.17 6.53 0.96
C PHE A 82 -9.39 5.09 0.46
N MET A 83 -8.75 4.10 1.08
CA MET A 83 -8.94 2.69 0.70
C MET A 83 -10.36 2.21 1.01
N THR A 84 -10.93 2.57 2.16
CA THR A 84 -12.30 2.21 2.53
C THR A 84 -13.31 2.81 1.56
N GLN A 85 -13.17 4.11 1.23
CA GLN A 85 -14.01 4.75 0.21
C GLN A 85 -13.91 4.03 -1.16
N ARG A 86 -12.71 3.59 -1.55
CA ARG A 86 -12.52 2.81 -2.79
C ARG A 86 -13.13 1.42 -2.74
N VAL A 87 -13.07 0.72 -1.61
CA VAL A 87 -13.74 -0.58 -1.44
C VAL A 87 -15.24 -0.41 -1.65
N HIS A 88 -15.85 0.58 -0.99
CA HIS A 88 -17.26 0.89 -1.16
C HIS A 88 -17.60 1.20 -2.62
N PHE A 89 -16.86 2.09 -3.26
CA PHE A 89 -17.10 2.45 -4.65
C PHE A 89 -16.99 1.26 -5.61
N ILE A 90 -15.94 0.43 -5.48
CA ILE A 90 -15.73 -0.74 -6.33
C ILE A 90 -16.85 -1.77 -6.09
N GLY A 91 -17.22 -2.04 -4.83
CA GLY A 91 -18.28 -2.96 -4.48
C GLY A 91 -19.65 -2.55 -5.05
N LEU A 92 -19.93 -1.25 -5.11
CA LEU A 92 -21.18 -0.71 -5.66
C LEU A 92 -21.21 -0.69 -7.20
N THR A 93 -20.06 -0.56 -7.87
CA THR A 93 -20.02 -0.22 -9.31
C THR A 93 -19.49 -1.33 -10.22
N LYS A 94 -18.78 -2.33 -9.70
CA LYS A 94 -18.00 -3.26 -10.53
C LYS A 94 -18.47 -4.72 -10.51
N GLY A 95 -19.35 -5.11 -9.59
CA GLY A 95 -19.92 -6.48 -9.53
C GLY A 95 -18.90 -7.61 -9.28
N PRO A 96 -19.32 -8.88 -9.42
CA PRO A 96 -18.47 -10.04 -9.18
C PRO A 96 -17.39 -10.16 -10.27
N GLY A 97 -16.13 -10.12 -9.87
CA GLY A 97 -14.94 -10.02 -10.73
C GLY A 97 -13.84 -9.10 -10.14
N TYR A 98 -14.19 -8.30 -9.13
CA TYR A 98 -13.28 -7.37 -8.44
C TYR A 98 -12.90 -7.80 -7.02
N GLU A 99 -13.33 -8.99 -6.59
CA GLU A 99 -13.01 -9.61 -5.30
C GLU A 99 -11.50 -9.64 -5.01
N PRO A 100 -10.60 -9.94 -5.97
CA PRO A 100 -9.17 -9.92 -5.69
C PRO A 100 -8.64 -8.53 -5.30
N ILE A 101 -9.27 -7.46 -5.82
CA ILE A 101 -8.92 -6.08 -5.47
C ILE A 101 -9.50 -5.70 -4.11
N VAL A 102 -10.76 -6.08 -3.84
CA VAL A 102 -11.43 -5.85 -2.57
C VAL A 102 -10.70 -6.57 -1.43
N ASP A 103 -10.32 -7.83 -1.62
CA ASP A 103 -9.53 -8.60 -0.66
C ASP A 103 -8.16 -7.96 -0.41
N LYS A 104 -7.48 -7.51 -1.47
CA LYS A 104 -6.18 -6.83 -1.32
C LYS A 104 -6.31 -5.50 -0.58
N LEU A 105 -7.38 -4.72 -0.84
CA LEU A 105 -7.71 -3.52 -0.08
C LEU A 105 -7.95 -3.85 1.39
N GLY A 106 -8.80 -4.83 1.70
CA GLY A 106 -9.07 -5.24 3.08
C GLY A 106 -7.83 -5.71 3.83
N ARG A 107 -6.95 -6.49 3.17
CA ARG A 107 -5.65 -6.88 3.75
C ARG A 107 -4.72 -5.68 3.99
N ALA A 108 -4.71 -4.70 3.09
CA ALA A 108 -3.92 -3.48 3.25
C ALA A 108 -4.42 -2.63 4.43
N THR A 109 -5.74 -2.47 4.57
CA THR A 109 -6.36 -1.75 5.70
C THR A 109 -6.02 -2.41 7.03
N ARG A 110 -6.21 -3.72 7.18
CA ARG A 110 -5.85 -4.45 8.42
C ARG A 110 -4.37 -4.33 8.77
N MET A 111 -3.50 -4.42 7.76
CA MET A 111 -2.07 -4.23 7.96
C MET A 111 -1.76 -2.81 8.46
N MET A 112 -2.41 -1.79 7.92
CA MET A 112 -2.24 -0.40 8.34
C MET A 112 -2.73 -0.15 9.77
N GLU A 113 -3.84 -0.76 10.17
CA GLU A 113 -4.35 -0.73 11.56
C GLU A 113 -3.30 -1.25 12.53
N VAL A 114 -2.68 -2.40 12.22
CA VAL A 114 -1.61 -2.97 13.06
C VAL A 114 -0.45 -2.00 13.23
N VAL A 115 -0.03 -1.34 12.14
CA VAL A 115 1.06 -0.35 12.21
C VAL A 115 0.67 0.88 13.02
N LEU A 116 -0.56 1.39 12.84
CA LEU A 116 -1.07 2.54 13.58
C LEU A 116 -1.14 2.25 15.09
N MET A 117 -1.69 1.10 15.48
CA MET A 117 -1.77 0.68 16.88
C MET A 117 -0.39 0.52 17.51
N ALA A 118 0.56 -0.08 16.77
CA ALA A 118 1.94 -0.22 17.23
C ALA A 118 2.63 1.15 17.37
N HIS A 119 2.37 2.10 16.47
CA HIS A 119 2.91 3.46 16.54
C HIS A 119 2.38 4.21 17.77
N ARG A 120 1.05 4.22 17.99
CA ARG A 120 0.41 4.86 19.14
C ARG A 120 0.93 4.33 20.47
N LYS A 121 1.07 3.00 20.60
CA LYS A 121 1.61 2.36 21.81
C LYS A 121 3.06 2.76 22.12
N ARG A 122 3.86 3.14 21.12
CA ARG A 122 5.25 3.61 21.33
C ARG A 122 5.30 5.08 21.74
N ARG A 123 4.31 5.88 21.34
CA ARG A 123 4.19 7.32 21.65
C ARG A 123 3.63 7.59 23.04
N SER A 124 2.86 6.64 23.58
CA SER A 124 2.29 6.70 24.94
C SER A 124 3.24 6.20 26.04
N ARG A 125 4.52 5.95 25.70
CA ARG A 125 5.59 5.51 26.61
C ARG A 125 6.62 6.61 26.72
#